data_AF-A0A3M1J606-F1
#
_entry.id   AF-A0A3M1J606-F1
#
_cell.length_a   1.000
_cell.length_b   1.000
_cell.length_c   1.000
_cell.angle_alpha   90.00
_cell.angle_beta   90.00
_cell.angle_gamma   90.00
#
_symmetry.space_group_name_H-M   'P 1'
#
loop_
_entity.id
_entity.type
_entity.pdbx_description
1 polymer ?
#
loop_
_entity_poly.entity_id
_entity_poly.type
_entity_poly.pdbx_seq_one_letter_code
_entity_poly.pdbx_strand_id
1 'polypeptide(L)' 'FAIMYTKLTPIVYLTVIEYGVRLNIRYLCEPRRRRSTVQALWEDILTEFGKHDDIQIAYPTTRFYQRSAEFTSNPQGSDS' A
#
# COMPACT_ATOMS: atom_id res chain seq x y z
N PHE A 1 36.15 -8.30 -13.17
CA PHE A 1 36.03 -7.17 -12.21
C PHE A 1 35.06 -7.60 -11.13
N ALA A 2 35.47 -7.63 -9.86
CA ALA A 2 34.62 -8.04 -8.73
C ALA A 2 34.19 -6.80 -7.95
N ILE A 3 32.89 -6.59 -7.80
CA ILE A 3 32.34 -5.50 -6.99
C ILE A 3 32.45 -5.95 -5.52
N MET A 4 33.31 -5.30 -4.75
CA MET A 4 33.46 -5.51 -3.31
C MET A 4 32.62 -4.47 -2.56
N TYR A 5 31.64 -4.93 -1.78
CA TYR A 5 30.71 -4.04 -1.08
C TYR A 5 31.27 -3.64 0.30
N THR A 6 31.54 -2.35 0.52
CA THR A 6 32.14 -1.83 1.77
C THR A 6 31.13 -1.32 2.80
N LYS A 7 29.87 -1.07 2.41
CA LYS A 7 28.77 -0.75 3.34
C LYS A 7 27.57 -1.65 3.03
N LEU A 8 27.23 -2.50 3.99
CA LEU A 8 26.27 -3.60 3.85
C LEU A 8 24.95 -3.38 4.59
N THR A 9 24.75 -2.20 5.19
CA THR A 9 23.62 -1.97 6.09
C THR A 9 22.30 -1.92 5.31
N PRO A 10 21.35 -2.85 5.56
CA PRO A 10 20.00 -2.74 5.03
C PRO A 10 19.32 -1.46 5.56
N ILE A 11 18.48 -0.84 4.75
CA ILE A 11 17.74 0.37 5.12
C ILE A 11 16.31 0.33 4.56
N VAL A 12 15.37 0.87 5.33
CA VAL A 12 13.96 1.05 4.93
C VAL A 12 13.68 2.54 4.80
N TYR A 13 13.24 2.97 3.63
CA TYR A 13 12.75 4.33 3.40
C TYR A 13 11.23 4.37 3.47
N LEU A 14 10.69 5.35 4.18
CA LEU A 14 9.25 5.55 4.32
C LEU A 14 8.79 6.71 3.43
N THR A 15 7.62 6.57 2.82
CA THR A 15 6.97 7.64 2.06
C THR A 15 5.47 7.59 2.25
N VAL A 16 4.84 8.74 2.51
CA VAL A 16 3.37 8.84 2.59
C VAL A 16 2.78 8.88 1.18
N ILE A 17 1.71 8.14 0.97
CA ILE A 17 0.90 8.11 -0.26
C ILE A 17 -0.58 8.33 0.09
N GLU A 18 -1.42 8.58 -0.91
CA GLU A 18 -2.84 8.94 -0.73
C GLU A 18 -3.63 7.96 0.17
N TYR A 19 -3.30 6.68 0.12
CA TYR A 19 -4.02 5.60 0.81
C TYR A 19 -3.18 4.90 1.89
N GLY A 20 -2.03 5.45 2.30
CA GLY A 20 -1.22 4.86 3.38
C GLY A 20 0.26 5.25 3.41
N VAL A 21 1.07 4.39 4.02
CA VAL A 21 2.54 4.53 4.10
C VAL A 21 3.20 3.45 3.26
N ARG A 22 4.14 3.83 2.40
CA ARG A 22 4.93 2.93 1.57
C ARG A 22 6.33 2.73 2.14
N LEU A 23 6.72 1.47 2.29
CA LEU A 23 8.04 1.05 2.74
C LEU A 23 8.88 0.62 1.53
N ASN A 24 10.05 1.23 1.34
CA ASN A 24 11.01 0.86 0.29
C ASN A 24 12.26 0.27 0.95
N ILE A 25 12.47 -1.03 0.79
CA ILE A 25 13.58 -1.76 1.42
C ILE A 25 14.75 -1.84 0.44
N ARG A 26 15.93 -1.43 0.90
CA ARG A 26 17.20 -1.60 0.20
C ARG A 26 18.11 -2.51 1.02
N TYR A 27 18.53 -3.61 0.42
CA TYR A 27 19.46 -4.55 1.03
C TYR A 27 20.37 -5.17 -0.04
N LEU A 28 21.49 -5.74 0.38
CA LEU A 28 22.39 -6.46 -0.53
C LEU A 28 22.03 -7.95 -0.57
N CYS A 29 22.02 -8.53 -1.77
CA CYS A 29 21.95 -9.97 -1.98
C CYS A 29 22.90 -10.40 -3.09
N GLU A 30 23.35 -11.65 -3.02
CA GLU A 30 24.05 -12.27 -4.15
C GLU A 30 23.11 -12.33 -5.36
N PRO A 31 23.54 -11.91 -6.57
CA PRO A 31 22.66 -11.83 -7.73
C PRO A 31 21.90 -13.12 -8.05
N ARG A 32 22.56 -14.27 -7.85
CA ARG A 32 21.99 -15.60 -8.08
C ARG A 32 20.91 -15.99 -7.06
N ARG A 33 20.91 -15.36 -5.89
CA ARG A 33 19.96 -15.62 -4.79
C ARG A 33 18.89 -14.53 -4.67
N ARG A 34 18.90 -13.51 -5.53
CA ARG A 34 17.97 -12.37 -5.44
C ARG A 34 16.51 -12.80 -5.28
N ARG A 35 16.04 -13.79 -6.06
CA ARG A 35 14.63 -14.23 -5.98
C ARG A 35 14.32 -14.91 -4.64
N SER A 36 15.17 -15.83 -4.19
CA SER A 36 14.97 -16.55 -2.93
C SER A 36 15.09 -15.63 -1.73
N THR A 37 16.01 -14.66 -1.74
CA THR A 37 16.13 -13.69 -0.65
C THR A 37 14.96 -12.71 -0.61
N VAL A 38 14.46 -12.27 -1.77
CA VAL A 38 13.26 -11.43 -1.85
C VAL A 38 12.05 -12.20 -1.31
N GLN A 39 11.89 -13.47 -1.66
CA GLN A 39 10.79 -14.29 -1.17
C GLN A 39 10.84 -14.44 0.35
N ALA A 40 11.97 -14.87 0.91
CA ALA A 40 12.12 -15.03 2.35
C ALA A 40 11.84 -13.72 3.11
N LEU A 41 12.36 -12.58 2.60
CA LEU A 41 12.09 -11.28 3.19
C LEU A 41 10.60 -10.92 3.18
N TRP A 42 9.88 -11.20 2.09
CA TRP A 42 8.44 -10.97 2.03
C TRP A 42 7.65 -11.89 2.95
N GLU A 43 8.01 -13.18 3.03
CA GLU A 43 7.38 -14.13 3.94
C GLU A 43 7.55 -13.70 5.40
N ASP A 44 8.75 -13.26 5.78
CA ASP A 44 9.04 -12.74 7.13
C ASP A 44 8.24 -11.47 7.41
N ILE A 45 8.21 -10.52 6.47
CA ILE A 45 7.42 -9.28 6.62
C ILE A 45 5.94 -9.60 6.79
N LEU A 46 5.36 -10.43 5.93
CA LEU A 46 3.94 -10.77 6.01
C LEU A 46 3.63 -11.54 7.29
N THR A 47 4.53 -12.42 7.75
CA THR A 47 4.38 -13.14 9.01
C THR A 47 4.41 -12.21 10.21
N GLU A 48 5.35 -11.27 10.27
CA GLU A 48 5.41 -10.29 11.37
C GLU A 48 4.23 -9.34 11.35
N PHE A 49 3.86 -8.79 10.19
CA PHE A 49 2.70 -7.91 10.07
C PHE A 49 1.38 -8.63 10.41
N GLY A 50 1.28 -9.93 10.11
CA GLY A 50 0.12 -10.75 10.48
C GLY A 50 -0.08 -10.95 11.99
N LYS A 51 0.89 -10.58 12.83
CA LYS A 51 0.75 -10.58 14.31
C LYS A 51 0.08 -9.33 14.85
N HIS A 52 -0.12 -8.32 14.01
CA HIS A 52 -0.60 -7.00 14.38
C HIS A 52 -1.98 -6.72 13.76
N ASP A 53 -3.03 -6.77 14.56
CA ASP A 53 -4.42 -6.53 14.11
C ASP A 53 -4.68 -5.05 13.75
N ASP A 54 -3.81 -4.15 14.18
CA ASP A 54 -3.87 -2.71 13.95
C ASP A 54 -3.18 -2.28 12.64
N ILE A 55 -2.51 -3.21 11.95
CA ILE A 55 -1.83 -2.93 10.67
C ILE A 55 -2.61 -3.56 9.52
N GLN A 56 -2.95 -2.73 8.53
CA GLN A 56 -3.64 -3.18 7.33
C GLN A 56 -2.82 -2.89 6.07
N ILE A 57 -2.88 -3.80 5.10
CA ILE A 57 -2.28 -3.57 3.79
C ILE A 57 -3.05 -2.46 3.08
N ALA A 58 -2.31 -1.47 2.60
CA ALA A 58 -2.86 -0.30 1.94
C ALA A 58 -3.29 -0.66 0.51
N TYR A 59 -4.58 -0.50 0.22
CA TYR A 59 -5.14 -0.66 -1.13
C TYR A 59 -5.53 0.70 -1.70
N PRO A 60 -5.38 0.94 -3.02
CA PRO A 60 -5.89 2.15 -3.64
C PRO A 60 -7.36 2.35 -3.29
N THR A 61 -7.68 3.51 -2.71
CA THR A 61 -9.04 3.83 -2.28
C THR A 61 -9.65 4.81 -3.28
N THR A 62 -10.86 4.53 -3.75
CA THR A 62 -11.62 5.44 -4.61
C THR A 62 -12.76 6.04 -3.79
N ARG A 63 -12.80 7.36 -3.65
CA ARG A 63 -13.92 8.06 -3.02
C ARG A 63 -15.03 8.30 -4.03
N PHE A 64 -16.18 7.69 -3.81
CA PHE A 64 -17.39 7.99 -4.60
C PHE A 64 -18.14 9.16 -3.96
N TYR A 65 -18.51 10.15 -4.78
CA TYR A 65 -19.42 11.22 -4.38
C TYR A 65 -20.76 10.99 -5.06
N GLN A 66 -21.76 10.56 -4.28
CA GLN A 66 -23.13 10.50 -4.75
C GLN A 66 -23.81 11.83 -4.42
N ARG A 67 -24.09 12.64 -5.43
CA ARG A 67 -25.03 13.76 -5.28
C ARG A 67 -26.41 13.14 -5.11
N SER A 68 -27.03 13.29 -3.94
CA SER A 68 -28.45 12.97 -3.79
C SER A 68 -29.22 13.73 -4.86
N ALA A 69 -29.98 13.01 -5.68
CA ALA A 69 -30.95 13.63 -6.56
C ALA A 69 -32.10 14.14 -5.67
N GLU A 70 -31.95 15.33 -5.11
CA GLU A 70 -33.05 16.01 -4.42
C GLU A 70 -33.95 16.73 -5.43
N PHE A 71 -35.17 16.20 -5.49
CA PHE A 71 -36.44 16.88 -5.75
C PHE A 71 -36.75 17.46 -7.14
N THR A 72 -37.40 16.64 -7.96
CA THR A 72 -38.53 17.10 -8.78
C THR A 72 -39.78 16.25 -8.50
N SER A 73 -40.32 16.32 -7.28
CA SER A 73 -41.77 16.08 -7.13
C SER A 73 -42.47 17.41 -7.43
N ASN A 74 -42.90 17.58 -8.67
CA ASN A 74 -43.76 18.69 -9.06
C ASN A 74 -45.13 18.48 -8.40
N PRO A 75 -45.64 19.36 -7.52
CA PRO A 75 -47.03 19.30 -7.10
C PRO A 75 -47.85 20.03 -8.17
N GLN A 76 -48.38 19.31 -9.16
CA GLN A 76 -49.48 19.88 -9.96
C GLN A 76 -50.71 19.93 -9.06
N GLY A 77 -51.03 21.14 -8.60
CA GLY A 77 -52.19 21.45 -7.79
C GLY A 77 -53.49 21.02 -8.47
N SER A 78 -54.42 20.63 -7.60
CA SER A 78 -55.85 20.80 -7.83
C SER A 78 -56.13 22.24 -8.22
N ASP A 79 -56.57 22.47 -9.45
CA ASP A 79 -57.47 23.58 -9.72
C ASP A 79 -58.61 23.07 -10.59
N SER A 80 -59.76 23.69 -10.34
CA SER A 80 -61.12 23.18 -10.53
C SER A 80 -61.59 23.15 -11.99
#